data_AF-A0A8E0WLD3-F1
#
_entry.id   AF-A0A8E0WLD3-F1
#
_cell.length_a   1.000
_cell.length_b   1.000
_cell.length_c   1.000
_cell.angle_alpha   90.00
_cell.angle_beta   90.00
_cell.angle_gamma   90.00
#
_symmetry.space_group_name_H-M   'P 1'
#
loop_
_entity.id
_entity.type
_entity.pdbx_description
1 polymer ?
#
loop_
_entity_poly.entity_id
_entity_poly.type
_entity_poly.pdbx_seq_one_letter_code
_entity_poly.pdbx_strand_id
1 'polypeptide(L)'
;MKITMDTAYTLVTEIIPSIIPFDLEQAAHTAQLQPYTQPKGLSLGDRACITLGIKLQVPIYTTDKIWAELKLNNADIKLIR
;
A
#
# COMPACT_ATOMS: atom_id res chain seq x y z
N MET A 1 -9.74 1.66 -26.50
CA MET A 1 -8.54 2.53 -26.57
C MET A 1 -7.43 1.84 -25.79
N LYS A 2 -6.27 1.54 -26.41
CA LYS A 2 -5.13 0.95 -25.69
C LYS A 2 -4.27 2.10 -25.17
N ILE A 3 -4.03 2.11 -23.86
CA ILE A 3 -3.09 3.05 -23.23
C ILE A 3 -1.67 2.57 -23.55
N THR A 4 -0.81 3.45 -24.08
CA THR A 4 0.61 3.15 -24.27
C THR A 4 1.37 3.26 -22.95
N MET A 5 2.55 2.65 -22.83
CA MET A 5 3.35 2.74 -21.61
C MET A 5 3.73 4.20 -21.27
N ASP A 6 4.05 5.01 -22.27
CA ASP A 6 4.38 6.43 -22.08
C ASP A 6 3.19 7.23 -21.54
N THR A 7 1.99 6.99 -22.08
CA THR A 7 0.76 7.62 -21.57
C THR A 7 0.47 7.17 -20.14
N ALA A 8 0.61 5.88 -19.84
CA ALA A 8 0.42 5.37 -18.48
C ALA A 8 1.41 6.01 -17.50
N TYR A 9 2.68 6.13 -17.88
CA TYR A 9 3.71 6.71 -17.02
C TYR A 9 3.42 8.18 -16.73
N THR A 10 3.09 8.97 -17.76
CA THR A 10 2.75 10.39 -17.65
C THR A 10 1.58 10.63 -16.69
N LEU A 11 0.49 9.87 -16.86
CA LEU A 11 -0.70 10.01 -16.03
C LEU A 11 -0.42 9.73 -14.54
N VAL A 12 0.45 8.77 -14.24
CA VAL A 12 0.80 8.43 -12.86
C VAL A 12 1.69 9.51 -12.24
N THR A 13 2.71 9.99 -12.96
CA THR A 13 3.69 10.95 -12.42
C THR A 13 3.11 12.36 -12.27
N GLU A 14 2.04 12.72 -12.97
CA GLU A 14 1.34 14.00 -12.78
C GLU A 14 0.61 14.10 -11.44
N ILE A 15 0.12 12.97 -10.91
CA ILE A 15 -0.70 12.92 -9.68
C ILE A 15 0.14 12.48 -8.49
N ILE A 16 1.06 11.55 -8.70
CA ILE A 16 1.86 10.92 -7.66
C ILE A 16 3.27 11.53 -7.68
N PRO A 17 3.63 12.39 -6.71
CA PRO A 17 4.91 13.10 -6.73
C PRO A 17 6.11 12.20 -6.47
N SER A 18 5.90 11.00 -5.90
CA SER A 18 6.96 10.04 -5.60
C SER A 18 6.45 8.62 -5.78
N ILE A 19 7.13 7.86 -6.64
CA ILE A 19 6.88 6.43 -6.87
C ILE A 19 8.00 5.63 -6.21
N ILE A 20 7.64 4.76 -5.27
CA ILE A 20 8.60 3.90 -4.58
C ILE A 20 8.57 2.50 -5.22
N PRO A 21 9.69 2.00 -5.76
CA PRO A 21 9.75 0.63 -6.27
C PRO A 21 9.49 -0.40 -5.16
N PHE A 22 8.77 -1.47 -5.50
CA PHE A 22 8.56 -2.60 -4.59
C PHE A 22 9.80 -3.49 -4.55
N ASP A 23 10.64 -3.29 -3.55
CA ASP A 23 11.91 -4.02 -3.38
C ASP A 23 11.73 -5.37 -2.64
N LEU A 24 12.82 -6.14 -2.54
CA LEU A 24 12.81 -7.45 -1.87
C LEU A 24 12.49 -7.37 -0.37
N GLU A 25 12.89 -6.29 0.30
CA GLU A 25 12.60 -6.10 1.71
C GLU A 25 11.10 -5.86 1.92
N GLN A 26 10.47 -5.02 1.08
CA GLN A 26 9.04 -4.81 1.06
C GLN A 26 8.29 -6.11 0.72
N ALA A 27 8.82 -6.93 -0.20
CA ALA A 27 8.25 -8.23 -0.51
C ALA A 27 8.24 -9.18 0.70
N ALA A 28 9.35 -9.26 1.43
CA ALA A 28 9.45 -10.09 2.63
C ALA A 28 8.48 -9.64 3.74
N HIS A 29 8.44 -8.34 4.05
CA HIS A 29 7.51 -7.79 5.04
C HIS A 29 6.05 -7.92 4.61
N THR A 30 5.75 -7.73 3.33
CA THR A 30 4.41 -7.93 2.76
C THR A 30 3.93 -9.38 2.97
N ALA A 31 4.81 -10.37 2.79
CA ALA A 31 4.48 -11.76 3.04
C ALA A 31 4.18 -12.02 4.53
N GLN A 32 4.89 -11.37 5.45
CA GLN A 32 4.64 -11.48 6.89
C GLN A 32 3.26 -10.91 7.31
N LEU A 33 2.71 -9.96 6.55
CA LEU A 33 1.37 -9.42 6.81
C LEU A 33 0.23 -10.35 6.36
N GLN A 34 0.50 -11.38 5.57
CA GLN A 34 -0.54 -12.26 5.01
C GLN A 34 -1.45 -12.87 6.08
N PRO A 35 -0.97 -13.46 7.20
CA PRO A 35 -1.84 -14.11 8.18
C PRO A 35 -2.83 -13.15 8.85
N TYR A 36 -2.46 -11.86 8.97
CA TYR A 36 -3.28 -10.83 9.61
C TYR A 36 -4.30 -10.19 8.66
N THR A 37 -4.11 -10.37 7.35
CA THR A 37 -4.82 -9.60 6.32
C THR A 37 -5.63 -10.50 5.37
N GLN A 38 -5.21 -11.76 5.16
CA GLN A 38 -5.93 -12.75 4.35
C GLN A 38 -7.35 -13.02 4.85
N PRO A 39 -7.62 -13.21 6.17
CA PRO A 39 -8.99 -13.42 6.65
C PRO A 39 -9.92 -12.23 6.39
N LYS A 40 -9.34 -11.05 6.16
CA LYS A 40 -10.02 -9.78 5.92
C LYS A 40 -10.11 -9.43 4.42
N GLY A 41 -9.62 -10.30 3.53
CA GLY A 41 -9.73 -10.13 2.08
C GLY A 41 -8.77 -9.12 1.46
N LEU A 42 -7.75 -8.64 2.19
CA LEU A 42 -6.79 -7.67 1.66
C LEU A 42 -5.96 -8.26 0.52
N SER A 43 -5.72 -7.45 -0.50
CA SER A 43 -4.92 -7.79 -1.67
C SER A 43 -3.41 -7.70 -1.40
N LEU A 44 -2.60 -8.13 -2.36
CA LEU A 44 -1.15 -7.92 -2.33
C LEU A 44 -0.81 -6.43 -2.34
N GLY A 45 -1.53 -5.64 -3.14
CA GLY A 45 -1.35 -4.20 -3.23
C GLY A 45 -1.60 -3.51 -1.88
N ASP A 46 -2.66 -3.91 -1.17
CA ASP A 46 -2.98 -3.34 0.14
C ASP A 46 -1.85 -3.59 1.15
N ARG A 47 -1.36 -4.83 1.21
CA ARG A 47 -0.22 -5.18 2.07
C ARG A 47 1.06 -4.44 1.68
N ALA A 48 1.31 -4.25 0.39
CA ALA A 48 2.47 -3.51 -0.09
C ALA A 48 2.40 -2.03 0.34
N CYS A 49 1.23 -1.40 0.22
CA CYS A 49 1.00 -0.03 0.69
C CYS A 49 1.19 0.09 2.21
N ILE A 50 0.64 -0.85 2.99
CA ILE A 50 0.81 -0.88 4.45
C ILE A 50 2.30 -1.03 4.81
N THR A 51 2.98 -1.98 4.18
CA THR A 51 4.41 -2.25 4.38
C THR A 51 5.26 -1.02 4.08
N LEU A 52 4.98 -0.32 2.98
CA LEU A 52 5.70 0.89 2.61
C LEU A 52 5.54 1.99 3.67
N GLY A 53 4.32 2.20 4.17
CA GLY A 53 4.06 3.18 5.23
C GLY A 53 4.79 2.85 6.54
N ILE A 54 4.83 1.57 6.93
CA ILE A 54 5.62 1.09 8.07
C ILE A 54 7.11 1.37 7.85
N LYS A 55 7.66 1.01 6.68
CA LYS A 55 9.09 1.19 6.33
C LYS A 55 9.49 2.67 6.36
N LEU A 56 8.63 3.55 5.84
CA LEU A 56 8.88 4.99 5.80
C LEU A 56 8.54 5.68 7.13
N GLN A 57 7.92 4.98 8.09
CA GLN A 57 7.43 5.53 9.35
C GLN A 57 6.51 6.75 9.17
N VAL A 58 5.60 6.67 8.18
CA VAL A 58 4.65 7.74 7.85
C VAL A 58 3.19 7.29 8.03
N PRO A 59 2.24 8.22 8.23
CA PRO A 59 0.82 7.90 8.27
C PRO A 59 0.32 7.30 6.95
N ILE A 60 -0.57 6.32 7.06
CA ILE A 60 -1.13 5.57 5.94
C ILE A 60 -2.60 5.96 5.80
N TYR A 61 -2.89 6.79 4.82
CA TYR A 61 -4.25 7.27 4.56
C TYR A 61 -5.01 6.30 3.64
N THR A 62 -6.22 5.94 4.03
CA THR A 62 -7.07 5.03 3.25
C THR A 62 -8.54 5.37 3.42
N THR A 63 -9.37 4.98 2.45
CA THR A 63 -10.83 4.98 2.57
C THR A 63 -11.39 3.60 2.92
N ASP A 64 -10.52 2.58 2.97
CA ASP A 64 -10.90 1.21 3.31
C ASP A 64 -10.98 1.04 4.84
N LYS A 65 -12.20 0.77 5.33
CA LYS A 65 -12.46 0.57 6.75
C LYS A 65 -11.78 -0.68 7.31
N ILE A 66 -11.54 -1.69 6.48
CA ILE A 66 -10.93 -2.96 6.90
C ILE A 66 -9.50 -2.73 7.41
N TRP A 67 -8.78 -1.78 6.83
CA TRP A 67 -7.41 -1.44 7.23
C TRP A 67 -7.36 -0.89 8.66
N ALA A 68 -8.34 -0.07 9.06
CA ALA A 68 -8.43 0.50 10.41
C ALA A 68 -8.70 -0.56 11.50
N GLU A 69 -9.23 -1.72 11.11
CA GLU A 69 -9.44 -2.84 12.04
C GLU A 69 -8.20 -3.75 12.17
N LEU A 70 -7.14 -3.50 11.40
CA LEU A 70 -5.90 -4.26 11.50
C LEU A 70 -5.18 -3.88 12.79
N LYS A 71 -4.97 -4.85 13.68
CA LYS A 71 -4.22 -4.65 14.93
C LYS A 71 -2.71 -4.77 14.67
N LEU A 72 -2.17 -3.82 13.90
CA LEU A 72 -0.74 -3.74 13.57
C LEU A 72 -0.08 -2.65 14.43
N ASN A 73 0.83 -3.04 15.33
CA ASN A 73 1.44 -2.12 16.30
C ASN A 73 2.36 -1.06 15.67
N ASN A 74 2.82 -1.29 14.44
CA ASN A 74 3.80 -0.46 13.73
C ASN A 74 3.21 0.32 12.55
N ALA A 75 1.88 0.29 12.35
CA ALA A 75 1.22 0.99 11.26
C ALA A 75 0.31 2.10 11.79
N ASP A 76 0.58 3.35 11.40
CA ASP A 76 -0.30 4.50 11.69
C ASP A 76 -1.35 4.68 10.59
N ILE A 77 -2.43 3.91 10.65
CA ILE A 77 -3.49 3.91 9.64
C ILE A 77 -4.53 4.99 9.97
N LYS A 78 -4.81 5.89 9.01
CA LYS A 78 -5.78 6.97 9.11
C LYS A 78 -6.90 6.78 8.08
N LEU A 79 -8.13 6.65 8.55
CA LEU A 79 -9.29 6.62 7.67
C LEU A 79 -9.65 8.05 7.23
N ILE A 80 -9.71 8.29 5.92
CA ILE A 80 -10.09 9.59 5.34
C ILE A 80 -11.37 9.45 4.52
N ARG A 81 -12.48 9.21 5.21
CA ARG A 81 -13.83 9.31 4.64
C ARG A 81 -14.90 9.45 5.70
#